data_AF-A0A7Y5K099-F1
#
_entry.id   AF-A0A7Y5K099-F1
#
_cell.length_a   1.000
_cell.length_b   1.000
_cell.length_c   1.000
_cell.angle_alpha   90.00
_cell.angle_beta   90.00
_cell.angle_gamma   90.00
#
_symmetry.space_group_name_H-M   'P 1'
#
loop_
_entity.id
_entity.type
_entity.pdbx_description
1 polymer ?
#
loop_
_entity_poly.entity_id
_entity_poly.type
_entity_poly.pdbx_seq_one_letter_code
_entity_poly.pdbx_strand_id
1 'polypeptide(L)'
;LSERAGGLPVREVVGRARAQDRTALAALEETGWWLGLGLASLAPLFAPDRIVVGGGVAAAGELLLEPARASYREHAAADQRDRARIVGSIFEGWDGMIGAASGFLQPME
;
A
#
# COMPACT_ATOMS: atom_id res chain seq x y z
N LEU A 1 -0.12 -7.70 8.46
CA LEU A 1 0.79 -6.80 9.21
C LEU A 1 0.66 -6.94 10.72
N SER A 2 -0.50 -6.69 11.34
CA SER A 2 -0.65 -6.82 12.81
C SER A 2 -0.28 -8.21 13.32
N GLU A 3 -0.80 -9.28 12.71
CA GLU A 3 -0.40 -10.66 13.04
C GLU A 3 1.11 -10.90 12.87
N ARG A 4 1.70 -10.35 11.81
CA ARG A 4 3.15 -10.45 11.53
C ARG A 4 4.01 -9.67 12.53
N ALA A 5 3.43 -8.68 13.20
CA ALA A 5 4.09 -7.85 14.20
C ALA A 5 3.70 -8.23 15.64
N GLY A 6 3.25 -9.47 15.87
CA GLY A 6 2.91 -9.95 17.22
C GLY A 6 1.60 -9.40 17.76
N GLY A 7 0.63 -9.10 16.89
CA GLY A 7 -0.71 -8.61 17.28
C GLY A 7 -0.76 -7.10 17.59
N LEU A 8 0.34 -6.37 17.38
CA LEU A 8 0.38 -4.93 17.62
C LEU A 8 -0.54 -4.16 16.65
N PRO A 9 -1.15 -3.05 17.09
CA PRO A 9 -1.89 -2.18 16.18
C PRO A 9 -0.94 -1.57 15.15
N VAL A 10 -1.40 -1.42 13.91
CA VAL A 10 -0.57 -0.96 12.77
C VAL A 10 0.18 0.35 13.08
N ARG A 11 -0.48 1.32 13.75
CA ARG A 11 0.13 2.58 14.16
C ARG A 11 1.39 2.39 15.02
N GLU A 12 1.38 1.39 15.89
CA GLU A 12 2.48 1.10 16.80
C GLU A 12 3.62 0.40 16.05
N VAL A 13 3.29 -0.52 15.14
CA VAL A 13 4.28 -1.14 14.24
C VAL A 13 5.02 -0.07 13.44
N VAL A 14 4.30 0.88 12.85
CA VAL A 14 4.90 2.00 12.11
C VAL A 14 5.76 2.88 13.02
N GLY A 15 5.29 3.18 14.23
CA GLY A 15 6.08 3.93 15.22
C GLY A 15 7.39 3.24 15.58
N ARG A 16 7.37 1.93 15.83
CA ARG A 16 8.55 1.11 16.12
C ARG A 16 9.51 1.04 14.93
N ALA A 17 8.99 0.86 13.71
CA ALA A 17 9.81 0.84 12.50
C ALA A 17 10.54 2.19 12.28
N ARG A 18 9.86 3.31 12.54
CA ARG A 18 10.50 4.65 12.51
C ARG A 18 11.61 4.78 13.56
N ALA A 19 11.46 4.12 14.71
CA ALA A 19 12.50 4.00 15.73
C ALA A 19 13.59 2.94 15.43
N GLN A 20 13.66 2.44 14.19
CA GLN A 20 14.64 1.46 13.73
C GLN A 20 14.54 0.08 14.42
N ASP A 21 13.36 -0.26 14.93
CA ASP A 21 13.09 -1.62 15.41
C ASP A 21 13.12 -2.61 14.25
N ARG A 22 14.04 -3.58 14.33
CA ARG A 22 14.29 -4.54 13.24
C ARG A 22 13.10 -5.44 12.95
N THR A 23 12.34 -5.83 13.97
CA THR A 23 11.16 -6.70 13.80
C THR A 23 10.05 -5.95 13.08
N ALA A 24 9.82 -4.70 13.45
CA ALA A 24 8.82 -3.85 12.81
C ALA A 24 9.21 -3.50 11.35
N LEU A 25 10.49 -3.24 11.10
CA LEU A 25 11.00 -3.04 9.73
C LEU A 25 10.81 -4.30 8.88
N ALA A 26 11.23 -5.46 9.36
CA ALA A 26 11.05 -6.74 8.65
C ALA A 26 9.56 -7.04 8.38
N ALA A 27 8.68 -6.76 9.33
CA ALA A 27 7.24 -6.96 9.14
C ALA A 27 6.65 -6.03 8.05
N LEU A 28 7.13 -4.78 7.96
CA LEU A 28 6.71 -3.84 6.90
C LEU A 28 7.30 -4.23 5.55
N GLU A 29 8.55 -4.66 5.50
CA GLU A 29 9.23 -5.14 4.30
C GLU A 29 8.49 -6.36 3.71
N GLU A 30 8.21 -7.36 4.54
CA GLU A 30 7.44 -8.55 4.12
C GLU A 30 6.02 -8.17 3.68
N THR A 31 5.37 -7.26 4.41
CA THR A 31 4.02 -6.80 4.02
C THR A 31 4.05 -6.07 2.68
N GLY A 32 5.07 -5.23 2.43
CA GLY A 32 5.25 -4.55 1.16
C GLY A 32 5.55 -5.54 0.04
N TRP A 33 6.36 -6.57 0.28
CA TRP A 33 6.62 -7.63 -0.69
C TRP A 33 5.34 -8.33 -1.14
N TRP A 34 4.49 -8.76 -0.20
CA TRP A 34 3.20 -9.38 -0.53
C TRP A 34 2.25 -8.42 -1.24
N LEU A 35 2.25 -7.14 -0.87
CA LEU A 35 1.46 -6.11 -1.54
C LEU A 35 1.88 -5.97 -3.00
N GLY A 36 3.18 -5.85 -3.27
CA GLY A 36 3.72 -5.74 -4.63
C GLY A 36 3.36 -6.94 -5.52
N LEU A 37 3.49 -8.16 -4.99
CA LEU A 37 3.14 -9.39 -5.68
C LEU A 37 1.64 -9.43 -6.03
N GLY A 38 0.78 -9.08 -5.08
CA GLY A 38 -0.67 -8.99 -5.30
C GLY A 38 -1.03 -7.97 -6.37
N LEU A 39 -0.43 -6.77 -6.31
CA LEU A 39 -0.65 -5.72 -7.31
C LEU A 39 -0.17 -6.15 -8.71
N ALA A 40 0.99 -6.80 -8.81
CA ALA A 40 1.51 -7.32 -10.07
C ALA A 40 0.58 -8.37 -10.69
N SER A 41 -0.04 -9.21 -9.85
CA SER A 41 -1.01 -10.22 -10.30
C SER A 41 -2.30 -9.60 -10.84
N LEU A 42 -2.68 -8.41 -10.37
CA LEU A 42 -3.88 -7.69 -10.82
C LEU A 42 -3.62 -6.76 -12.02
N ALA A 43 -2.37 -6.35 -12.24
CA ALA A 43 -2.02 -5.39 -13.29
C ALA A 43 -2.50 -5.78 -14.70
N PRO A 44 -2.41 -7.06 -15.15
CA PRO A 44 -2.91 -7.44 -16.48
C PRO A 44 -4.43 -7.26 -16.65
N LEU A 45 -5.20 -7.32 -15.56
CA LEU A 45 -6.66 -7.23 -15.62
C LEU A 45 -7.15 -5.78 -15.74
N PHE A 46 -6.48 -4.86 -15.05
CA PHE A 46 -6.92 -3.46 -14.96
C PHE A 46 -6.07 -2.49 -15.78
N ALA A 47 -4.85 -2.90 -16.17
CA ALA A 47 -3.88 -2.07 -16.88
C ALA A 47 -3.74 -0.63 -16.33
N PRO A 48 -3.57 -0.43 -15.01
CA PRO A 48 -3.67 0.89 -14.40
C PRO A 48 -2.41 1.73 -14.63
N ASP A 49 -2.58 3.03 -14.84
CA ASP A 49 -1.45 3.98 -14.85
C ASP A 49 -1.06 4.42 -13.43
N ARG A 50 -1.95 4.22 -12.44
CA ARG A 50 -1.69 4.57 -11.04
C ARG A 50 -2.42 3.62 -10.09
N ILE A 51 -1.73 3.25 -9.01
CA ILE A 51 -2.26 2.46 -7.91
C ILE A 51 -2.07 3.28 -6.63
N VAL A 52 -3.18 3.57 -5.93
CA VAL A 52 -3.16 4.34 -4.68
C VAL A 52 -3.35 3.40 -3.50
N VAL A 53 -2.41 3.40 -2.56
CA VAL A 53 -2.46 2.61 -1.33
C VAL A 53 -3.00 3.50 -0.20
N GLY A 54 -4.22 3.23 0.23
CA GLY A 54 -4.90 3.95 1.32
C GLY A 54 -5.02 3.16 2.62
N GLY A 55 -5.73 3.75 3.59
CA GLY A 55 -6.02 3.13 4.89
C GLY A 55 -4.86 3.24 5.90
N GLY A 56 -5.04 2.64 7.08
CA GLY A 56 -4.12 2.83 8.23
C GLY A 56 -2.68 2.35 7.99
N VAL A 57 -2.45 1.51 6.98
CA VAL A 57 -1.11 1.06 6.58
C VAL A 57 -0.38 2.08 5.70
N ALA A 58 -1.10 2.96 4.99
CA ALA A 58 -0.51 4.01 4.17
C ALA A 58 0.35 4.99 4.99
N ALA A 59 0.08 5.10 6.30
CA ALA A 59 0.89 5.87 7.25
C ALA A 59 2.34 5.37 7.37
N ALA A 60 2.64 4.13 6.96
CA ALA A 60 3.99 3.61 6.85
C ALA A 60 4.83 4.33 5.78
N GLY A 61 4.16 4.94 4.78
CA GLY A 61 4.81 5.64 3.69
C GLY A 61 5.84 4.77 2.97
N GLU A 62 7.03 5.31 2.76
CA GLU A 62 8.10 4.65 2.01
C GLU A 62 8.60 3.35 2.66
N LEU A 63 8.45 3.19 3.99
CA LEU A 63 8.77 1.93 4.69
C LEU A 63 7.94 0.73 4.18
N LEU A 64 6.80 1.00 3.55
CA LEU A 64 5.94 -0.01 2.92
C LEU A 64 5.99 0.10 1.39
N LEU A 65 5.93 1.32 0.86
CA LEU A 65 5.77 1.55 -0.57
C LEU A 65 7.03 1.21 -1.37
N GLU A 66 8.21 1.35 -0.79
CA GLU A 66 9.46 0.98 -1.46
C GLU A 66 9.54 -0.55 -1.67
N PRO A 67 9.37 -1.41 -0.64
CA PRO A 67 9.30 -2.86 -0.84
C PRO A 67 8.16 -3.30 -1.77
N ALA A 68 7.01 -2.61 -1.72
CA ALA A 68 5.89 -2.89 -2.61
C ALA A 68 6.22 -2.59 -4.08
N ARG A 69 6.91 -1.49 -4.36
CA ARG A 69 7.36 -1.17 -5.73
C ARG A 69 8.43 -2.13 -6.21
N ALA A 70 9.37 -2.51 -5.34
CA ALA A 70 10.40 -3.49 -5.67
C ALA A 70 9.76 -4.84 -6.06
N SER A 71 8.88 -5.37 -5.21
CA SER A 71 8.17 -6.62 -5.48
C SER A 71 7.23 -6.52 -6.69
N TYR A 72 6.54 -5.41 -6.89
CA TYR A 72 5.73 -5.21 -8.09
C TYR A 72 6.56 -5.33 -9.37
N ARG A 73 7.70 -4.62 -9.43
CA ARG A 73 8.60 -4.66 -10.60
C ARG A 73 9.18 -6.04 -10.84
N GLU A 74 9.49 -6.78 -9.78
CA GLU A 74 10.00 -8.15 -9.87
C GLU A 74 8.96 -9.10 -10.51
N HIS A 75 7.71 -9.00 -10.10
CA HIS A 75 6.66 -9.95 -10.47
C HIS A 75 5.78 -9.53 -11.65
N ALA A 76 5.72 -8.25 -12.00
CA ALA A 76 4.88 -7.78 -13.10
C ALA A 76 5.38 -8.25 -14.47
N ALA A 77 4.44 -8.43 -15.41
CA ALA A 77 4.76 -8.67 -16.81
C ALA A 77 5.59 -7.51 -17.39
N ALA A 78 6.46 -7.80 -18.36
CA ALA A 78 7.46 -6.85 -18.85
C ALA A 78 6.86 -5.52 -19.34
N ASP A 79 5.68 -5.56 -19.95
CA ASP A 79 4.93 -4.40 -20.45
C ASP A 79 4.22 -3.60 -19.33
N GLN A 80 4.13 -4.15 -18.12
CA GLN A 80 3.45 -3.53 -16.97
C GLN A 80 4.40 -3.08 -15.85
N ARG A 81 5.68 -3.49 -15.87
CA ARG A 81 6.65 -3.23 -14.77
C ARG A 81 6.78 -1.76 -14.41
N ASP A 82 6.78 -0.88 -15.41
CA ASP A 82 6.98 0.57 -15.22
C ASP A 82 5.76 1.42 -15.58
N ARG A 83 4.64 0.77 -15.90
CA ARG A 83 3.42 1.48 -16.31
C ARG A 83 2.67 2.08 -15.12
N ALA A 84 2.47 1.29 -14.07
CA ALA A 84 1.68 1.69 -12.92
C ALA A 84 2.52 2.44 -11.88
N ARG A 85 2.15 3.68 -11.57
CA ARG A 85 2.76 4.41 -10.45
C ARG A 85 2.09 4.04 -9.12
N ILE A 86 2.83 3.39 -8.22
CA ILE A 86 2.34 3.05 -6.88
C ILE A 86 2.64 4.19 -5.90
N VAL A 87 1.59 4.77 -5.32
CA VAL A 87 1.66 5.92 -4.41
C VAL A 87 0.82 5.69 -3.15
N GLY A 88 1.20 6.33 -2.04
CA GLY A 88 0.36 6.40 -0.86
C GLY A 88 -0.76 7.42 -1.04
N SER A 89 -1.89 7.19 -0.37
CA SER A 89 -2.95 8.19 -0.26
C SER A 89 -2.51 9.41 0.54
N ILE A 90 -3.05 10.57 0.17
CA ILE A 90 -2.83 11.86 0.84
C ILE A 90 -3.88 12.18 1.90
N PHE A 91 -4.91 11.34 2.05
CA PHE A 91 -6.06 11.66 2.90
C PHE A 91 -5.87 11.28 4.37
N GLU A 92 -4.67 10.85 4.79
CA GLU A 92 -4.27 10.67 6.20
C GLU A 92 -5.30 9.94 7.08
N GLY A 93 -6.00 8.92 6.56
CA GLY A 93 -7.01 8.15 7.28
C GLY A 93 -8.46 8.61 7.06
N TRP A 94 -8.67 9.69 6.31
CA TRP A 94 -9.98 10.15 5.86
C TRP A 94 -10.42 9.54 4.53
N ASP A 95 -9.62 8.64 3.95
CA ASP A 95 -9.85 7.98 2.66
C ASP A 95 -11.28 7.45 2.51
N GLY A 96 -11.77 6.75 3.52
CA GLY A 96 -13.12 6.17 3.53
C GLY A 96 -14.22 7.22 3.57
N MET A 97 -14.04 8.29 4.35
CA MET A 97 -15.03 9.37 4.44
C MET A 97 -15.08 10.20 3.15
N ILE A 98 -13.92 10.54 2.58
CA ILE A 98 -13.84 11.25 1.30
C ILE A 98 -14.46 10.41 0.19
N GLY A 99 -14.17 9.11 0.15
CA GLY A 99 -14.80 8.19 -0.80
C GLY A 99 -16.33 8.15 -0.66
N ALA A 100 -16.83 8.00 0.57
CA ALA A 100 -18.28 7.97 0.83
C ALA A 100 -18.96 9.28 0.44
N ALA A 101 -18.37 10.43 0.79
CA ALA A 101 -18.90 11.73 0.40
C ALA A 101 -18.88 11.94 -1.12
N SER A 102 -17.81 11.52 -1.80
CA SER A 102 -17.69 11.62 -3.25
C SER A 102 -18.77 10.83 -3.98
N GLY A 103 -19.16 9.66 -3.44
CA GLY A 103 -20.25 8.86 -3.98
C GLY A 103 -21.61 9.57 -3.97
N PHE A 104 -21.85 10.47 -3.01
CA PHE A 104 -23.06 11.29 -2.95
C PHE A 104 -23.01 12.50 -3.91
N LEU A 105 -21.81 12.97 -4.24
CA LEU A 105 -21.59 14.11 -5.13
C LEU A 105 -21.65 13.75 -6.62
N GLN A 106 -21.64 12.45 -6.97
CA GLN A 106 -21.84 12.01 -8.34
C GLN A 106 -23.33 12.06 -8.67
N PRO A 107 -23.77 12.85 -9.67
CA PRO A 107 -25.15 12.82 -10.11
C PRO A 107 -25.47 11.38 -10.55
N MET A 108 -26.55 10.84 -10.00
CA MET A 108 -27.08 9.54 -10.41
C MET A 108 -27.70 9.73 -11.81
N GLU A 109 -26.98 9.34 -12.85
CA GLU A 109 -27.59 9.05 -14.16
C GLU A 109 -28.01 7.59 -14.25
#